data_AF-A0A1X0SY60-F1
#
_entry.id   AF-A0A1X0SY60-F1
#
_cell.length_a   1.000
_cell.length_b   1.000
_cell.length_c   1.000
_cell.angle_alpha   90.00
_cell.angle_beta   90.00
_cell.angle_gamma   90.00
#
_symmetry.space_group_name_H-M   'P 1'
#
loop_
_entity.id
_entity.type
_entity.pdbx_description
1 polymer ?
#
loop_
_entity_poly.entity_id
_entity_poly.type
_entity_poly.pdbx_seq_one_letter_code
_entity_poly.pdbx_strand_id
1 'polypeptide(L)'
;MIVDGGSTSKTASARLWLNAGIVFLGTLCMLLFGFRVTTGSIVGFGLLGAGLYGLLVSPPRAKTAHGGHVRAVAGPSAKTAGREAAGITMEEQRIDVRGLHRRRRPNKLLWAERLDRYSKRKKAERQSNPFMRSLDRVCRKIVKWTAVVVGTVALITVAWGSYEAATATPEQRAAWAFERAQRQEERAREQAQRAQAAAEKEEADQHAAREVAAKEVQFRCLSGWTGSMLDFAREVKDSLREPDSFEHVMSSATPVHADGTQIIIMEYRARNGFGGMNVETAQATVNNDDCKLISWQGTR
;
A
#
# COMPACT_ATOMS: atom_id res chain seq x y z
N MET A 1 6.66 38.15 10.72
CA MET A 1 6.60 37.58 9.36
C MET A 1 7.65 38.29 8.53
N ILE A 2 8.84 37.70 8.43
CA ILE A 2 9.90 38.12 7.51
C ILE A 2 9.99 36.98 6.51
N VAL A 3 9.71 37.27 5.24
CA VAL A 3 9.75 36.29 4.16
C VAL A 3 11.16 36.31 3.60
N ASP A 4 11.95 35.29 3.93
CA ASP A 4 13.25 35.06 3.32
C ASP A 4 13.07 34.62 1.86
N GLY A 5 13.34 35.56 0.95
CA GLY A 5 13.53 35.30 -0.46
C GLY A 5 15.03 35.17 -0.76
N GLY A 6 15.47 33.98 -1.16
CA GLY A 6 16.76 33.83 -1.82
C GLY A 6 17.44 32.50 -1.59
N SER A 7 17.29 31.54 -2.52
CA SER A 7 18.33 30.57 -2.90
C SER A 7 17.82 29.57 -3.96
N THR A 8 17.24 30.03 -5.07
CA THR A 8 16.85 29.13 -6.18
C THR A 8 17.66 29.34 -7.46
N SER A 9 18.58 30.33 -7.53
CA SER A 9 19.31 30.62 -8.77
C SER A 9 20.51 29.67 -9.04
N LYS A 10 21.09 29.04 -8.01
CA LYS A 10 22.31 28.22 -8.18
C LYS A 10 22.06 26.84 -8.81
N THR A 11 20.86 26.28 -8.74
CA THR A 11 20.54 24.97 -9.33
C THR A 11 20.15 25.05 -10.80
N ALA A 12 19.69 26.22 -11.27
CA ALA A 12 19.33 26.43 -12.67
C ALA A 12 20.56 26.47 -13.60
N SER A 13 21.68 27.03 -13.15
CA SER A 13 22.91 27.11 -13.94
C SER A 13 23.54 25.73 -14.17
N ALA A 14 23.57 24.86 -13.15
CA ALA A 14 24.14 23.51 -13.27
C ALA A 14 23.44 22.64 -14.33
N ARG A 15 22.12 22.79 -14.51
CA ARG A 15 21.36 22.06 -15.54
C ARG A 15 21.66 22.55 -16.96
N LEU A 16 21.96 23.85 -17.13
CA LEU A 16 22.32 24.41 -18.43
C LEU A 16 23.67 23.87 -18.94
N TRP A 17 24.66 23.76 -18.04
CA TRP A 17 25.99 23.23 -18.37
C TRP A 17 25.98 21.73 -18.71
N LEU A 18 25.13 20.94 -18.05
CA LEU A 18 25.02 19.50 -18.33
C LEU A 18 24.48 19.24 -19.74
N ASN A 19 23.45 19.99 -20.17
CA ASN A 19 22.86 19.85 -21.50
C ASN A 19 23.81 20.34 -22.60
N ALA A 20 24.53 21.45 -22.37
CA ALA A 20 25.55 21.94 -23.29
C ALA A 20 26.69 20.91 -23.46
N GLY A 21 27.11 20.26 -22.37
CA GLY A 21 28.12 19.21 -22.40
C GLY A 21 27.72 17.99 -23.24
N ILE A 22 26.46 17.54 -23.16
CA ILE A 22 25.96 16.39 -23.93
C ILE A 22 25.95 16.69 -25.44
N VAL A 23 25.50 17.89 -25.84
CA VAL A 23 25.50 18.31 -27.25
C VAL A 23 26.94 18.42 -27.78
N PHE A 24 27.86 18.94 -26.97
CA PHE A 24 29.26 19.05 -27.34
C PHE A 24 29.93 17.68 -27.49
N LEU A 25 29.66 16.74 -26.57
CA LEU A 25 30.18 15.38 -26.64
C LEU A 25 29.64 14.62 -27.85
N GLY A 26 28.35 14.79 -28.19
CA GLY A 26 27.75 14.22 -29.39
C GLY A 26 28.38 14.74 -30.68
N THR A 27 28.65 16.05 -30.74
CA THR A 27 29.29 16.70 -31.90
C THR A 27 30.76 16.29 -32.05
N LEU A 28 31.49 16.21 -30.93
CA LEU A 28 32.88 15.72 -30.91
C LEU A 28 32.97 14.25 -31.36
N CYS A 29 32.01 13.43 -30.95
CA CYS A 29 31.94 12.03 -31.36
C CYS A 29 31.71 11.91 -32.88
N MET A 30 30.80 12.71 -33.46
CA MET A 30 30.57 12.74 -34.92
C MET A 30 31.82 13.16 -35.70
N LEU A 31 32.58 14.13 -35.19
CA LEU A 31 33.83 14.59 -35.82
C LEU A 31 34.97 13.56 -35.72
N LEU A 32 35.14 12.92 -34.55
CA LEU A 32 36.22 11.95 -34.32
C LEU A 32 36.01 10.62 -35.05
N PHE A 33 34.75 10.20 -35.26
CA PHE A 33 34.45 8.97 -35.97
C PHE A 33 34.42 9.11 -37.50
N GLY A 34 34.78 10.29 -38.03
CA GLY A 34 35.00 10.46 -39.47
C GLY A 34 33.77 10.10 -40.31
N PHE A 35 32.56 10.36 -39.79
CA PHE A 35 31.35 10.27 -40.60
C PHE A 35 31.42 11.40 -41.62
N ARG A 36 32.04 11.11 -42.75
CA ARG A 36 32.01 11.94 -43.95
C ARG A 36 30.55 11.96 -44.38
N VAL A 37 29.79 12.95 -43.92
CA VAL A 37 28.49 13.28 -44.49
C VAL A 37 28.81 13.74 -45.92
N THR A 38 28.74 12.81 -46.86
CA THR A 38 28.76 13.11 -48.28
C THR A 38 27.59 14.06 -48.52
N THR A 39 27.92 15.30 -48.87
CA THR A 39 27.03 16.45 -49.08
C THR A 39 26.10 16.31 -50.30
N GLY A 40 25.62 15.10 -50.58
CA GLY A 40 24.86 14.77 -51.78
C GLY A 40 23.69 13.85 -51.48
N SER A 41 22.86 14.19 -50.50
CA SER A 41 21.47 13.71 -50.38
C SER A 41 20.79 14.48 -49.25
N ILE A 42 20.36 15.72 -49.55
CA ILE A 42 19.26 16.35 -48.82
C ILE A 42 17.99 15.67 -49.32
N VAL A 43 17.70 14.47 -48.80
CA VAL A 43 16.34 13.93 -48.84
C VAL A 43 15.68 14.44 -47.58
N GLY A 44 14.68 15.29 -47.76
CA GLY A 44 14.03 16.05 -46.69
C GLY A 44 13.58 15.17 -45.53
N PHE A 45 14.29 15.30 -44.40
CA PHE A 45 13.66 15.15 -43.10
C PHE A 45 12.92 16.46 -42.82
N GLY A 46 11.69 16.52 -43.34
CA GLY A 46 10.76 17.57 -42.99
C GLY A 46 10.57 17.62 -41.48
N LEU A 47 10.76 18.80 -40.89
CA LEU A 47 9.67 19.56 -40.26
C LEU A 47 8.57 18.78 -39.51
N LEU A 48 8.93 17.76 -38.74
CA LEU A 48 8.08 17.11 -37.73
C LEU A 48 8.84 16.97 -36.41
N GLY A 49 9.27 18.11 -35.85
CA GLY A 49 9.99 18.14 -34.57
C GLY A 49 9.85 19.43 -33.77
N ALA A 50 8.90 20.30 -34.12
CA ALA A 50 8.66 21.58 -33.43
C ALA A 50 7.27 21.66 -32.77
N GLY A 51 6.65 20.52 -32.46
CA GLY A 51 5.26 20.48 -31.97
C GLY A 51 5.03 19.47 -30.85
N LEU A 52 5.89 19.40 -29.82
CA LEU A 52 5.53 18.71 -28.56
C LEU A 52 6.40 19.11 -27.34
N TYR A 53 6.81 20.38 -27.24
CA TYR A 53 7.49 20.91 -26.04
C TYR A 53 6.88 22.24 -25.56
N GLY A 54 5.56 22.36 -25.62
CA GLY A 54 4.84 23.56 -25.20
C GLY A 54 3.54 23.25 -24.49
N LEU A 55 3.60 22.67 -23.28
CA LEU A 55 2.55 22.77 -22.25
C LEU A 55 3.03 22.09 -20.95
N LEU A 56 3.84 22.81 -20.18
CA LEU A 56 3.98 22.63 -18.72
C LEU A 56 4.57 23.92 -18.12
N VAL A 57 3.90 25.04 -18.42
CA VAL A 57 3.98 26.24 -17.59
C VAL A 57 2.70 26.25 -16.77
N SER A 58 2.79 25.72 -15.55
CA SER A 58 1.74 25.89 -14.54
C SER A 58 1.70 27.37 -14.13
N PRO A 59 0.55 28.05 -14.16
CA PRO A 59 0.44 29.37 -13.55
C PRO A 59 0.52 29.25 -12.01
N PRO A 60 1.05 30.28 -11.32
CA PRO A 60 1.05 30.31 -9.87
C PRO A 60 -0.39 30.41 -9.35
N ARG A 61 -0.80 29.46 -8.50
CA ARG A 61 -2.03 29.56 -7.71
C ARG A 61 -1.92 30.75 -6.76
N ALA A 62 -2.61 31.84 -7.09
CA ALA A 62 -2.99 32.87 -6.14
C ALA A 62 -3.87 32.24 -5.05
N LYS A 63 -3.46 32.35 -3.79
CA LYS A 63 -4.29 32.04 -2.62
C LYS A 63 -5.20 33.24 -2.37
N THR A 64 -6.42 33.19 -2.88
CA THR A 64 -7.51 34.05 -2.39
C THR A 64 -8.09 33.42 -1.13
N ALA A 65 -8.03 34.17 -0.03
CA ALA A 65 -8.78 33.92 1.18
C ALA A 65 -10.25 34.33 0.97
N HIS A 66 -11.17 33.39 1.20
CA HIS A 66 -12.58 33.51 1.60
C HIS A 66 -13.01 32.06 1.94
N GLY A 67 -13.53 31.70 3.10
CA GLY A 67 -14.67 32.29 3.80
C GLY A 67 -15.95 31.72 3.20
N GLY A 68 -16.60 30.75 3.85
CA GLY A 68 -17.98 30.36 3.52
C GLY A 68 -18.32 28.87 3.62
N HIS A 69 -19.15 28.56 4.62
CA HIS A 69 -20.02 27.38 4.75
C HIS A 69 -20.61 26.84 3.44
N VAL A 70 -20.66 25.50 3.28
CA VAL A 70 -21.86 24.79 2.76
C VAL A 70 -21.93 23.36 3.32
N ARG A 71 -23.04 23.04 3.97
CA ARG A 71 -23.55 21.69 4.28
C ARG A 71 -23.86 20.92 2.99
N ALA A 72 -23.46 19.65 2.90
CA ALA A 72 -24.09 18.66 2.02
C ALA A 72 -24.33 17.40 2.88
N VAL A 73 -25.53 17.23 3.43
CA VAL A 73 -26.73 16.63 2.81
C VAL A 73 -26.54 15.14 2.52
N ALA A 74 -27.14 14.36 3.41
CA ALA A 74 -27.41 12.94 3.29
C ALA A 74 -28.42 12.66 2.17
N GLY A 75 -28.31 11.48 1.56
CA GLY A 75 -29.32 10.90 0.68
C GLY A 75 -28.82 9.59 0.02
N PRO A 76 -29.71 8.72 -0.47
CA PRO A 76 -30.46 7.83 0.41
C PRO A 76 -30.33 6.33 0.07
N SER A 77 -30.65 5.54 1.10
CA SER A 77 -31.36 4.25 1.08
C SER A 77 -31.93 3.80 -0.26
N ALA A 78 -31.47 2.63 -0.74
CA ALA A 78 -32.15 1.86 -1.77
C ALA A 78 -32.65 0.53 -1.16
N LYS A 79 -33.98 0.49 -1.03
CA LYS A 79 -34.82 -0.66 -0.69
C LYS A 79 -34.65 -1.82 -1.68
N THR A 80 -34.58 -3.01 -1.10
CA THR A 80 -35.40 -4.19 -1.42
C THR A 80 -36.18 -4.18 -2.75
N ALA A 81 -35.79 -5.08 -3.65
CA ALA A 81 -36.69 -5.71 -4.61
C ALA A 81 -36.53 -7.22 -4.49
N GLY A 82 -37.61 -7.88 -4.07
CA GLY A 82 -37.70 -9.33 -3.96
C GLY A 82 -37.68 -10.03 -5.33
N ARG A 83 -37.33 -11.31 -5.30
CA ARG A 83 -37.78 -12.24 -6.32
C ARG A 83 -38.05 -13.60 -5.70
N GLU A 84 -39.28 -14.04 -5.92
CA GLU A 84 -39.87 -15.31 -5.53
C GLU A 84 -39.14 -16.53 -6.13
N ALA A 85 -39.14 -17.59 -5.31
CA ALA A 85 -39.43 -18.97 -5.64
C ALA A 85 -38.96 -19.55 -7.00
N ALA A 86 -37.95 -20.41 -6.92
CA ALA A 86 -38.00 -21.71 -7.59
C ALA A 86 -37.29 -22.73 -6.70
N GLY A 87 -38.06 -23.66 -6.13
CA GLY A 87 -37.54 -24.81 -5.41
C GLY A 87 -36.75 -25.70 -6.36
N ILE A 88 -35.46 -25.86 -6.07
CA ILE A 88 -34.63 -26.95 -6.58
C ILE A 88 -34.00 -27.57 -5.34
N THR A 89 -34.46 -28.76 -4.99
CA THR A 89 -33.80 -29.67 -4.06
C THR A 89 -32.41 -29.98 -4.61
N MET A 90 -31.38 -29.27 -4.13
CA MET A 90 -30.00 -29.62 -4.40
C MET A 90 -29.59 -30.76 -3.49
N GLU A 91 -29.66 -31.96 -4.06
CA GLU A 91 -28.91 -33.14 -3.67
C GLU A 91 -27.45 -32.76 -3.41
N GLU A 92 -26.94 -33.20 -2.27
CA GLU A 92 -25.61 -32.98 -1.74
C GLU A 92 -24.53 -33.61 -2.64
N GLN A 93 -24.12 -32.93 -3.72
CA GLN A 93 -22.85 -33.22 -4.38
C GLN A 93 -21.71 -32.50 -3.66
N ARG A 94 -21.11 -33.20 -2.70
CA ARG A 94 -19.77 -32.89 -2.17
C ARG A 94 -18.75 -32.99 -3.31
N ILE A 95 -18.55 -31.90 -4.03
CA ILE A 95 -17.37 -31.72 -4.88
C ILE A 95 -16.20 -31.48 -3.92
N ASP A 96 -15.31 -32.46 -3.82
CA ASP A 96 -14.05 -32.37 -3.07
C ASP A 96 -13.13 -31.34 -3.74
N VAL A 97 -13.20 -30.10 -3.27
CA VAL A 97 -12.38 -28.98 -3.76
C VAL A 97 -10.94 -29.02 -3.23
N ARG A 98 -10.54 -30.05 -2.46
CA ARG A 98 -9.16 -30.17 -1.92
C ARG A 98 -8.11 -30.55 -2.98
N GLY A 99 -8.50 -30.81 -4.23
CA GLY A 99 -7.59 -31.25 -5.29
C GLY A 99 -6.94 -30.18 -6.18
N LEU A 100 -7.47 -28.94 -6.26
CA LEU A 100 -7.19 -28.07 -7.42
C LEU A 100 -6.20 -26.92 -7.21
N HIS A 101 -5.52 -26.81 -6.08
CA HIS A 101 -4.54 -25.75 -5.83
C HIS A 101 -3.12 -26.22 -5.48
N ARG A 102 -2.65 -27.32 -6.08
CA ARG A 102 -1.21 -27.49 -6.34
C ARG A 102 -0.81 -26.70 -7.59
N ARG A 103 -0.80 -25.36 -7.50
CA ARG A 103 -0.01 -24.55 -8.44
C ARG A 103 1.45 -25.00 -8.29
N ARG A 104 1.91 -25.84 -9.22
CA ARG A 104 3.33 -26.23 -9.34
C ARG A 104 4.14 -24.95 -9.37
N ARG A 105 4.85 -24.64 -8.27
CA ARG A 105 5.82 -23.55 -8.26
C ARG A 105 6.77 -23.82 -9.43
N PRO A 106 6.93 -22.88 -10.38
CA PRO A 106 7.83 -23.08 -11.49
C PRO A 106 9.20 -23.41 -10.93
N ASN A 107 9.69 -24.59 -11.27
CA ASN A 107 10.93 -25.12 -10.73
C ASN A 107 12.05 -24.17 -11.18
N LYS A 108 12.60 -23.37 -10.25
CA LYS A 108 13.59 -22.32 -10.56
C LYS A 108 14.79 -22.88 -11.34
N LEU A 109 15.08 -24.17 -11.14
CA LEU A 109 16.12 -24.93 -11.85
C LEU A 109 15.86 -25.02 -13.36
N LEU A 110 14.61 -25.21 -13.80
CA LEU A 110 14.25 -25.31 -15.23
C LEU A 110 14.43 -23.98 -15.98
N TRP A 111 14.24 -22.85 -15.29
CA TRP A 111 14.46 -21.53 -15.88
C TRP A 111 15.94 -21.22 -16.07
N ALA A 112 16.78 -21.55 -15.08
CA ALA A 112 18.23 -21.38 -15.17
C ALA A 112 18.83 -22.21 -16.34
N GLU A 113 18.38 -23.45 -16.50
CA GLU A 113 18.86 -24.34 -17.57
C GLU A 113 18.42 -23.88 -18.99
N ARG A 114 17.23 -23.28 -19.11
CA ARG A 114 16.78 -22.67 -20.37
C ARG A 114 17.62 -21.46 -20.76
N LEU A 115 17.92 -20.60 -19.78
CA LEU A 115 18.75 -19.40 -20.00
C LEU A 115 20.18 -19.80 -20.39
N ASP A 116 20.76 -20.82 -19.76
CA ASP A 116 22.09 -21.33 -20.13
C ASP A 116 22.12 -21.85 -21.57
N ARG A 117 21.15 -22.69 -21.97
CA ARG A 117 21.04 -23.20 -23.35
C ARG A 117 20.88 -22.10 -24.39
N TYR A 118 20.06 -21.09 -24.09
CA TYR A 118 19.89 -19.94 -24.98
C TYR A 118 21.21 -19.14 -25.12
N SER A 119 21.92 -18.94 -24.01
CA SER A 119 23.22 -18.25 -24.01
C SER A 119 24.27 -18.99 -24.85
N LYS A 120 24.31 -20.33 -24.76
CA LYS A 120 25.23 -21.19 -25.51
C LYS A 120 24.94 -21.17 -27.01
N ARG A 121 23.67 -21.26 -27.43
CA ARG A 121 23.30 -21.13 -28.86
C ARG A 121 23.68 -19.77 -29.43
N LYS A 122 23.39 -18.68 -28.71
CA LYS A 122 23.79 -17.32 -29.14
C LYS A 122 25.30 -17.14 -29.22
N LYS A 123 26.09 -17.77 -28.33
CA LYS A 123 27.56 -17.75 -28.39
C LYS A 123 28.08 -18.48 -29.63
N ALA A 124 27.54 -19.64 -29.95
CA ALA A 124 27.93 -20.40 -31.14
C ALA A 124 27.58 -19.64 -32.44
N GLU A 125 26.40 -19.04 -32.51
CA GLU A 125 25.96 -18.23 -33.65
C GLU A 125 26.89 -17.02 -33.88
N ARG A 126 27.28 -16.31 -32.81
CA ARG A 126 28.24 -15.19 -32.89
C ARG A 126 29.64 -15.61 -33.35
N GLN A 127 30.06 -16.85 -33.07
CA GLN A 127 31.38 -17.33 -33.49
C GLN A 127 31.45 -17.62 -35.00
N SER A 128 30.33 -17.89 -35.65
CA SER A 128 30.29 -18.27 -37.07
C SER A 128 30.41 -17.08 -38.05
N ASN A 129 30.15 -15.84 -37.60
CA ASN A 129 30.18 -14.68 -38.48
C ASN A 129 31.56 -13.97 -38.45
N PRO A 130 32.37 -14.02 -39.52
CA PRO A 130 33.72 -13.43 -39.54
C PRO A 130 33.71 -11.90 -39.41
N PHE A 131 32.65 -11.23 -39.84
CA PHE A 131 32.48 -9.79 -39.70
C PHE A 131 32.37 -9.37 -38.22
N MET A 132 31.62 -10.13 -37.42
CA MET A 132 31.47 -9.90 -35.98
C MET A 132 32.80 -10.06 -35.21
N ARG A 133 33.71 -10.94 -35.66
CA ARG A 133 35.04 -11.10 -35.02
C ARG A 133 35.95 -9.89 -35.24
N SER A 134 35.80 -9.18 -36.36
CA SER A 134 36.54 -7.94 -36.61
C SER A 134 36.02 -6.80 -35.73
N LEU A 135 34.70 -6.63 -35.67
CA LEU A 135 34.05 -5.64 -34.80
C LEU A 135 34.37 -5.88 -33.33
N ASP A 136 34.45 -7.12 -32.86
CA ASP A 136 34.77 -7.43 -31.47
C ASP A 136 36.18 -6.96 -31.04
N ARG A 137 37.15 -6.92 -31.95
CA ARG A 137 38.49 -6.34 -31.66
C ARG A 137 38.43 -4.83 -31.54
N VAL A 138 37.65 -4.16 -32.40
CA VAL A 138 37.46 -2.70 -32.37
C VAL A 138 36.64 -2.30 -31.14
N CYS A 139 35.52 -2.98 -30.89
CA CYS A 139 34.67 -2.76 -29.72
C CYS A 139 35.43 -2.97 -28.41
N ARG A 140 36.26 -4.01 -28.28
CA ARG A 140 37.09 -4.20 -27.06
C ARG A 140 38.10 -3.07 -26.86
N LYS A 141 38.66 -2.51 -27.93
CA LYS A 141 39.53 -1.33 -27.84
C LYS A 141 38.72 -0.09 -27.42
N ILE A 142 37.57 0.14 -28.04
CA ILE A 142 36.68 1.26 -27.68
C ILE A 142 36.26 1.15 -26.21
N VAL A 143 35.78 -0.02 -25.76
CA VAL A 143 35.35 -0.24 -24.37
C VAL A 143 36.49 0.03 -23.37
N LYS A 144 37.71 -0.43 -23.67
CA LYS A 144 38.88 -0.16 -22.83
C LYS A 144 39.20 1.33 -22.77
N TRP A 145 39.21 2.02 -23.91
CA TRP A 145 39.46 3.47 -23.97
C TRP A 145 38.37 4.26 -23.25
N THR A 146 37.09 3.90 -23.42
CA THR A 146 35.99 4.54 -22.70
C THR A 146 36.11 4.34 -21.19
N ALA A 147 36.52 3.14 -20.73
CA ALA A 147 36.73 2.89 -19.31
C ALA A 147 37.86 3.76 -18.73
N VAL A 148 38.98 3.90 -19.47
CA VAL A 148 40.08 4.78 -19.07
C VAL A 148 39.62 6.24 -19.02
N VAL A 149 38.91 6.72 -20.03
CA VAL A 149 38.43 8.11 -20.07
C VAL A 149 37.47 8.39 -18.91
N VAL A 150 36.48 7.52 -18.69
CA VAL A 150 35.51 7.65 -17.59
C VAL A 150 36.21 7.61 -16.23
N GLY A 151 37.14 6.68 -16.03
CA GLY A 151 37.91 6.60 -14.79
C GLY A 151 38.73 7.88 -14.54
N THR A 152 39.37 8.41 -15.58
CA THR A 152 40.17 9.63 -15.48
C THR A 152 39.30 10.85 -15.15
N VAL A 153 38.15 11.00 -15.82
CA VAL A 153 37.19 12.07 -15.52
C VAL A 153 36.68 11.98 -14.08
N ALA A 154 36.33 10.78 -13.61
CA ALA A 154 35.91 10.57 -12.22
C ALA A 154 37.00 11.01 -11.23
N LEU A 155 38.26 10.63 -11.46
CA LEU A 155 39.38 11.07 -10.61
C LEU A 155 39.57 12.59 -10.62
N ILE A 156 39.50 13.23 -11.79
CA ILE A 156 39.59 14.69 -11.90
C ILE A 156 38.46 15.36 -11.12
N THR A 157 37.22 14.85 -11.20
CA THR A 157 36.09 15.43 -10.44
C THR A 157 36.24 15.29 -8.93
N VAL A 158 36.77 14.17 -8.45
CA VAL A 158 37.05 13.98 -7.02
C VAL A 158 38.20 14.90 -6.57
N ALA A 159 39.25 15.02 -7.37
CA ALA A 159 40.39 15.90 -7.10
C ALA A 159 39.98 17.39 -7.10
N TRP A 160 39.07 17.80 -7.97
CA TRP A 160 38.54 19.16 -8.00
C TRP A 160 37.71 19.47 -6.75
N GLY A 161 36.84 18.54 -6.34
CA GLY A 161 36.04 18.70 -5.11
C GLY A 161 36.88 18.74 -3.84
N SER A 162 37.97 17.96 -3.76
CA SER A 162 38.90 18.02 -2.63
C SER A 162 39.73 19.31 -2.62
N TYR A 163 40.11 19.83 -3.80
CA TYR A 163 40.79 21.12 -3.92
C TYR A 163 39.94 22.27 -3.38
N GLU A 164 38.66 22.36 -3.77
CA GLU A 164 37.74 23.39 -3.26
C GLU A 164 37.56 23.32 -1.73
N ALA A 165 37.48 22.10 -1.18
CA ALA A 165 37.40 21.91 0.27
C ALA A 165 38.68 22.35 0.99
N ALA A 166 39.85 22.13 0.39
CA ALA A 166 41.13 22.53 0.95
C ALA A 166 41.34 24.06 0.91
N THR A 167 40.90 24.73 -0.16
CA THR A 167 41.07 26.19 -0.34
C THR A 167 40.00 27.06 0.32
N ALA A 168 38.97 26.46 0.93
CA ALA A 168 37.91 27.21 1.58
C ALA A 168 38.42 28.10 2.73
N THR A 169 37.96 29.35 2.77
CA THR A 169 38.27 30.30 3.86
C THR A 169 37.71 29.79 5.19
N PRO A 170 38.29 30.18 6.35
CA PRO A 170 37.77 29.76 7.66
C PRO A 170 36.29 30.13 7.86
N GLU A 171 35.85 31.28 7.32
CA GLU A 171 34.44 31.71 7.35
C GLU A 171 33.52 30.77 6.56
N GLN A 172 33.92 30.34 5.36
CA GLN A 172 33.16 29.38 4.56
C GLN A 172 33.05 28.02 5.25
N ARG A 173 34.13 27.56 5.90
CA ARG A 173 34.12 26.32 6.68
C ARG A 173 33.16 26.40 7.86
N ALA A 174 33.10 27.55 8.55
CA ALA A 174 32.15 27.78 9.64
C ALA A 174 30.70 27.75 9.14
N ALA A 175 30.42 28.38 7.99
CA ALA A 175 29.08 28.35 7.37
C ALA A 175 28.62 26.92 7.03
N TRP A 176 29.48 26.10 6.42
CA TRP A 176 29.14 24.70 6.13
C TRP A 176 29.02 23.83 7.38
N ALA A 177 29.76 24.13 8.45
CA ALA A 177 29.60 23.43 9.72
C ALA A 177 28.22 23.72 10.34
N PHE A 178 27.80 24.98 10.34
CA PHE A 178 26.47 25.37 10.81
C PHE A 178 25.35 24.74 9.98
N GLU A 179 25.44 24.77 8.64
CA GLU A 179 24.45 24.14 7.76
C GLU A 179 24.38 22.61 7.96
N ARG A 180 25.51 21.95 8.20
CA ARG A 180 25.54 20.52 8.53
C ARG A 180 24.89 20.23 9.88
N ALA A 181 25.14 21.07 10.89
CA ALA A 181 24.50 20.95 12.20
C ALA A 181 22.97 21.11 12.10
N GLN A 182 22.48 22.11 11.34
CA GLN A 182 21.05 22.28 11.10
C GLN A 182 20.42 21.09 10.38
N ARG A 183 21.08 20.56 9.32
CA ARG A 183 20.61 19.36 8.63
C ARG A 183 20.61 18.12 9.51
N GLN A 184 21.54 18.01 10.45
CA GLN A 184 21.55 16.91 11.43
C GLN A 184 20.40 17.04 12.42
N GLU A 185 20.13 18.25 12.90
CA GLU A 185 18.99 18.51 13.79
C GLU A 185 17.65 18.25 13.08
N GLU A 186 17.49 18.68 11.84
CA GLU A 186 16.30 18.42 11.04
C GLU A 186 16.07 16.91 10.82
N ARG A 187 17.13 16.17 10.45
CA ARG A 187 17.07 14.70 10.33
C ARG A 187 16.73 14.02 11.66
N ALA A 188 17.27 14.51 12.78
CA ALA A 188 16.97 13.98 14.10
C ALA A 188 15.49 14.23 14.47
N ARG A 189 14.96 15.42 14.16
CA ARG A 189 13.53 15.74 14.34
C ARG A 189 12.64 14.88 13.47
N GLU A 190 12.98 14.69 12.19
CA GLU A 190 12.22 13.83 11.28
C GLU A 190 12.25 12.36 11.74
N GLN A 191 13.41 11.86 12.19
CA GLN A 191 13.53 10.52 12.75
C GLN A 191 12.70 10.37 14.03
N ALA A 192 12.71 11.36 14.92
CA ALA A 192 11.89 11.36 16.13
C ALA A 192 10.40 11.36 15.80
N GLN A 193 9.95 12.16 14.84
CA GLN A 193 8.55 12.17 14.38
C GLN A 193 8.14 10.82 13.75
N ARG A 194 9.00 10.22 12.92
CA ARG A 194 8.75 8.90 12.34
C ARG A 194 8.67 7.81 13.42
N ALA A 195 9.52 7.88 14.44
CA ALA A 195 9.47 6.94 15.56
C ALA A 195 8.18 7.10 16.38
N GLN A 196 7.75 8.34 16.66
CA GLN A 196 6.47 8.61 17.33
C GLN A 196 5.28 8.11 16.52
N ALA A 197 5.23 8.40 15.22
CA ALA A 197 4.16 7.92 14.34
C ALA A 197 4.13 6.38 14.23
N ALA A 198 5.30 5.73 14.25
CA ALA A 198 5.37 4.27 14.27
C ALA A 198 4.85 3.67 15.58
N ALA A 199 5.19 4.29 16.73
CA ALA A 199 4.70 3.87 18.04
C ALA A 199 3.18 4.07 18.17
N GLU A 200 2.64 5.22 17.74
CA GLU A 200 1.20 5.49 17.73
C GLU A 200 0.44 4.48 16.86
N LYS A 201 1.01 4.15 15.69
CA LYS A 201 0.42 3.13 14.82
C LYS A 201 0.42 1.75 15.48
N GLU A 202 1.50 1.38 16.16
CA GLU A 202 1.57 0.11 16.88
C GLU A 202 0.55 0.04 18.03
N GLU A 203 0.39 1.13 18.79
CA GLU A 203 -0.63 1.22 19.84
C GLU A 203 -2.06 1.13 19.27
N ALA A 204 -2.32 1.80 18.14
CA ALA A 204 -3.60 1.73 17.45
C ALA A 204 -3.91 0.31 16.93
N ASP A 205 -2.91 -0.37 16.35
CA ASP A 205 -3.04 -1.75 15.87
C ASP A 205 -3.27 -2.72 17.05
N GLN A 206 -2.58 -2.51 18.18
CA GLN A 206 -2.81 -3.30 19.40
C GLN A 206 -4.20 -3.04 19.99
N HIS A 207 -4.67 -1.80 20.01
CA HIS A 207 -6.02 -1.46 20.47
C HIS A 207 -7.09 -2.13 19.60
N ALA A 208 -6.96 -2.03 18.27
CA ALA A 208 -7.86 -2.68 17.34
C ALA A 208 -7.87 -4.22 17.52
N ALA A 209 -6.70 -4.84 17.72
CA ALA A 209 -6.60 -6.27 17.99
C ALA A 209 -7.29 -6.67 19.31
N ARG A 210 -7.14 -5.86 20.37
CA ARG A 210 -7.82 -6.08 21.67
C ARG A 210 -9.33 -5.93 21.55
N GLU A 211 -9.82 -4.95 20.77
CA GLU A 211 -11.26 -4.80 20.52
C GLU A 211 -11.85 -5.98 19.77
N VAL A 212 -11.15 -6.49 18.74
CA VAL A 212 -11.59 -7.68 18.01
C VAL A 212 -11.61 -8.90 18.93
N ALA A 213 -10.54 -9.12 19.71
CA ALA A 213 -10.49 -10.21 20.68
C ALA A 213 -11.58 -10.09 21.75
N ALA A 214 -11.87 -8.88 22.25
CA ALA A 214 -12.94 -8.64 23.21
C ALA A 214 -14.33 -8.95 22.62
N LYS A 215 -14.56 -8.60 21.35
CA LYS A 215 -15.80 -8.94 20.63
C LYS A 215 -15.93 -10.44 20.40
N GLU A 216 -14.85 -11.12 20.00
CA GLU A 216 -14.87 -12.58 19.81
C GLU A 216 -15.20 -13.33 21.10
N VAL A 217 -14.62 -12.91 22.23
CA VAL A 217 -14.94 -13.45 23.55
C VAL A 217 -16.41 -13.19 23.92
N GLN A 218 -16.94 -12.01 23.59
CA GLN A 218 -18.30 -11.62 23.90
C GLN A 218 -19.37 -12.49 23.23
N PHE A 219 -19.13 -13.00 22.02
CA PHE A 219 -20.13 -13.76 21.25
C PHE A 219 -19.96 -15.28 21.30
N ARG A 220 -19.04 -15.80 22.13
CA ARG A 220 -18.70 -17.23 22.17
C ARG A 220 -19.90 -18.15 22.46
N CYS A 221 -20.79 -17.73 23.37
CA CYS A 221 -21.92 -18.55 23.81
C CYS A 221 -23.20 -18.35 23.00
N LEU A 222 -23.22 -17.41 22.06
CA LEU A 222 -24.33 -17.20 21.16
C LEU A 222 -24.11 -18.00 19.87
N SER A 223 -25.18 -18.56 19.31
CA SER A 223 -25.07 -19.25 18.02
C SER A 223 -24.69 -18.25 16.93
N GLY A 224 -23.77 -18.61 16.03
CA GLY A 224 -23.36 -17.74 14.94
C GLY A 224 -24.44 -17.48 13.88
N TRP A 225 -25.53 -18.25 13.88
CA TRP A 225 -26.62 -18.14 12.89
C TRP A 225 -27.84 -17.40 13.44
N THR A 226 -28.35 -17.82 14.60
CA THR A 226 -29.55 -17.22 15.22
C THR A 226 -29.21 -16.15 16.25
N GLY A 227 -27.96 -16.08 16.72
CA GLY A 227 -27.58 -15.20 17.82
C GLY A 227 -28.22 -15.59 19.16
N SER A 228 -28.88 -16.75 19.27
CA SER A 228 -29.53 -17.22 20.50
C SER A 228 -28.67 -18.23 21.24
N MET A 229 -28.83 -18.32 22.57
CA MET A 229 -28.31 -19.44 23.38
C MET A 229 -29.43 -20.44 23.62
N LEU A 230 -29.29 -21.67 23.10
CA LEU A 230 -30.39 -22.65 23.03
C LEU A 230 -30.95 -23.02 24.42
N ASP A 231 -30.09 -23.25 25.41
CA ASP A 231 -30.53 -23.64 26.75
C ASP A 231 -31.28 -22.50 27.45
N PHE A 232 -30.83 -21.25 27.30
CA PHE A 232 -31.55 -20.10 27.84
C PHE A 232 -32.88 -19.85 27.15
N ALA A 233 -32.92 -19.98 25.82
CA ALA A 233 -34.18 -19.89 25.07
C ALA A 233 -35.18 -20.97 25.51
N ARG A 234 -34.71 -22.20 25.79
CA ARG A 234 -35.54 -23.30 26.29
C ARG A 234 -36.09 -23.00 27.68
N GLU A 235 -35.24 -22.57 28.61
CA GLU A 235 -35.65 -22.23 29.99
C GLU A 235 -36.67 -21.08 30.02
N VAL A 236 -36.48 -20.04 29.20
CA VAL A 236 -37.46 -18.96 29.08
C VAL A 236 -38.75 -19.49 28.47
N LYS A 237 -38.69 -20.26 27.37
CA LYS A 237 -39.86 -20.85 26.72
C LYS A 237 -40.69 -21.71 27.69
N ASP A 238 -40.03 -22.56 28.47
CA ASP A 238 -40.67 -23.48 29.41
C ASP A 238 -41.29 -22.75 30.62
N SER A 239 -40.80 -21.54 30.93
CA SER A 239 -41.36 -20.68 31.98
C SER A 239 -42.64 -19.91 31.57
N LEU A 240 -42.92 -19.81 30.27
CA LEU A 240 -44.07 -19.06 29.76
C LEU A 240 -45.38 -19.83 29.94
N ARG A 241 -46.47 -19.08 30.11
CA ARG A 241 -47.83 -19.66 30.20
C ARG A 241 -48.24 -20.41 28.92
N GLU A 242 -47.82 -19.89 27.77
CA GLU A 242 -48.02 -20.51 26.45
C GLU A 242 -46.67 -20.69 25.76
N PRO A 243 -45.96 -21.81 26.00
CA PRO A 243 -44.63 -22.04 25.45
C PRO A 243 -44.58 -21.94 23.92
N ASP A 244 -45.64 -22.38 23.23
CA ASP A 244 -45.71 -22.35 21.76
C ASP A 244 -45.79 -20.93 21.17
N SER A 245 -46.04 -19.92 22.00
CA SER A 245 -46.05 -18.51 21.57
C SER A 245 -44.67 -17.84 21.59
N PHE A 246 -43.63 -18.53 22.06
CA PHE A 246 -42.28 -17.98 22.17
C PHE A 246 -41.64 -17.76 20.79
N GLU A 247 -41.26 -16.51 20.52
CA GLU A 247 -40.43 -16.13 19.37
C GLU A 247 -39.19 -15.38 19.86
N HIS A 248 -38.00 -15.88 19.54
CA HIS A 248 -36.74 -15.17 19.78
C HIS A 248 -36.62 -13.95 18.84
N VAL A 249 -36.25 -12.78 19.38
CA VAL A 249 -36.05 -11.55 18.59
C VAL A 249 -34.56 -11.28 18.42
N MET A 250 -33.83 -11.12 19.53
CA MET A 250 -32.39 -10.94 19.53
C MET A 250 -31.78 -11.33 20.88
N SER A 251 -30.48 -11.58 20.89
CA SER A 251 -29.71 -11.63 22.14
C SER A 251 -28.45 -10.81 22.03
N SER A 252 -28.11 -10.13 23.12
CA SER A 252 -26.88 -9.38 23.28
C SER A 252 -26.16 -9.88 24.52
N ALA A 253 -24.85 -10.08 24.42
CA ALA A 253 -24.03 -10.45 25.56
C ALA A 253 -23.29 -9.22 26.10
N THR A 254 -23.02 -9.16 27.40
CA THR A 254 -22.18 -8.11 28.01
C THR A 254 -20.70 -8.52 27.95
N PRO A 255 -19.76 -7.60 28.27
CA PRO A 255 -18.38 -8.01 28.55
C PRO A 255 -18.32 -9.07 29.65
N VAL A 256 -17.37 -10.00 29.54
CA VAL A 256 -17.14 -11.05 30.53
C VAL A 256 -16.66 -10.42 31.83
N HIS A 257 -17.27 -10.81 32.95
CA HIS A 257 -16.90 -10.38 34.28
C HIS A 257 -15.58 -11.03 34.74
N ALA A 258 -14.95 -10.45 35.75
CA ALA A 258 -13.66 -10.94 36.27
C ALA A 258 -13.73 -12.36 36.87
N ASP A 259 -14.93 -12.84 37.21
CA ASP A 259 -15.21 -14.19 37.71
C ASP A 259 -15.44 -15.22 36.59
N GLY A 260 -15.32 -14.83 35.31
CA GLY A 260 -15.54 -15.69 34.15
C GLY A 260 -17.03 -15.86 33.79
N THR A 261 -17.94 -15.14 34.44
CA THR A 261 -19.35 -15.13 34.08
C THR A 261 -19.65 -14.06 33.04
N GLN A 262 -20.72 -14.25 32.28
CA GLN A 262 -21.20 -13.31 31.28
C GLN A 262 -22.71 -13.15 31.42
N ILE A 263 -23.22 -11.93 31.25
CA ILE A 263 -24.65 -11.67 31.23
C ILE A 263 -25.12 -11.68 29.78
N ILE A 264 -26.11 -12.51 29.47
CA ILE A 264 -26.80 -12.55 28.19
C ILE A 264 -28.20 -11.98 28.38
N ILE A 265 -28.52 -10.97 27.58
CA ILE A 265 -29.84 -10.33 27.54
C ILE A 265 -30.53 -10.83 26.29
N MET A 266 -31.73 -11.40 26.43
CA MET A 266 -32.54 -11.90 25.32
C MET A 266 -33.86 -11.15 25.27
N GLU A 267 -34.16 -10.61 24.09
CA GLU A 267 -35.46 -10.06 23.75
C GLU A 267 -36.28 -11.14 23.04
N TYR A 268 -37.51 -11.36 23.49
CA TYR A 268 -38.40 -12.36 22.93
C TYR A 268 -39.83 -11.82 22.84
N ARG A 269 -40.65 -12.45 22.01
CA ARG A 269 -42.10 -12.22 21.95
C ARG A 269 -42.84 -13.42 22.49
N ALA A 270 -43.90 -13.18 23.25
CA ALA A 270 -44.76 -14.22 23.79
C ALA A 270 -46.21 -13.72 23.90
N ARG A 271 -47.17 -14.65 23.93
CA ARG A 271 -48.57 -14.34 24.16
C ARG A 271 -48.82 -14.10 25.64
N ASN A 272 -49.41 -12.95 25.96
CA ASN A 272 -49.81 -12.59 27.31
C ASN A 272 -51.16 -13.23 27.71
N GLY A 273 -51.57 -13.08 28.97
CA GLY A 273 -52.83 -13.64 29.49
C GLY A 273 -54.13 -13.12 28.85
N PHE A 274 -54.06 -12.05 28.03
CA PHE A 274 -55.18 -11.50 27.28
C PHE A 274 -55.18 -11.91 25.79
N GLY A 275 -54.23 -12.77 25.40
CA GLY A 275 -54.13 -13.28 24.04
C GLY A 275 -53.33 -12.40 23.08
N GLY A 276 -52.79 -11.25 23.53
CA GLY A 276 -51.95 -10.36 22.72
C GLY A 276 -50.47 -10.75 22.76
N MET A 277 -49.69 -10.40 21.73
CA MET A 277 -48.24 -10.62 21.70
C MET A 277 -47.50 -9.45 22.34
N ASN A 278 -46.72 -9.72 23.40
CA ASN A 278 -45.85 -8.74 24.05
C ASN A 278 -44.39 -9.01 23.69
N VAL A 279 -43.57 -7.97 23.67
CA VAL A 279 -42.10 -8.08 23.63
C VAL A 279 -41.60 -7.95 25.06
N GLU A 280 -40.82 -8.92 25.52
CA GLU A 280 -40.27 -8.99 26.87
C GLU A 280 -38.76 -9.28 26.82
N THR A 281 -38.09 -9.01 27.94
CA THR A 281 -36.64 -9.16 28.04
C THR A 281 -36.29 -10.09 29.20
N ALA A 282 -35.50 -11.12 28.94
CA ALA A 282 -34.91 -11.99 29.96
C ALA A 282 -33.41 -11.75 30.06
N GLN A 283 -32.85 -11.93 31.26
CA GLN A 283 -31.41 -11.85 31.51
C GLN A 283 -30.92 -13.16 32.11
N ALA A 284 -29.81 -13.69 31.59
CA ALA A 284 -29.17 -14.90 32.06
C ALA A 284 -27.72 -14.63 32.46
N THR A 285 -27.29 -15.19 33.57
CA THR A 285 -25.88 -15.31 33.93
C THR A 285 -25.37 -16.66 33.43
N VAL A 286 -24.34 -16.65 32.60
CA VAL A 286 -23.76 -17.84 31.99
C VAL A 286 -22.28 -17.93 32.30
N ASN A 287 -21.74 -19.13 32.34
CA ASN A 287 -20.30 -19.33 32.39
C ASN A 287 -19.72 -19.16 30.98
N ASN A 288 -18.73 -18.27 30.80
CA ASN A 288 -18.17 -17.96 29.48
C ASN A 288 -17.30 -19.09 28.88
N ASP A 289 -16.80 -20.01 29.71
CA ASP A 289 -15.90 -21.08 29.27
C ASP A 289 -16.64 -22.29 28.69
N ASP A 290 -17.73 -22.70 29.32
CA ASP A 290 -18.54 -23.85 28.92
C ASP A 290 -19.94 -23.50 28.42
N CYS A 291 -20.29 -22.21 28.43
CA CYS A 291 -21.58 -21.67 28.01
C CYS A 291 -22.78 -22.28 28.75
N LYS A 292 -22.57 -22.78 29.97
CA LYS A 292 -23.66 -23.26 30.81
C LYS A 292 -24.40 -22.12 31.47
N LEU A 293 -25.73 -22.25 31.49
CA LEU A 293 -26.62 -21.37 32.22
C LEU A 293 -26.45 -21.59 33.73
N ILE A 294 -26.12 -20.52 34.47
CA ILE A 294 -26.00 -20.54 35.94
C ILE A 294 -27.34 -20.15 36.57
N SER A 295 -27.89 -19.02 36.12
CA SER A 295 -29.16 -18.49 36.57
C SER A 295 -29.78 -17.61 35.51
N TRP A 296 -31.09 -17.41 35.58
CA TRP A 296 -31.78 -16.45 34.74
C TRP A 296 -32.92 -15.77 35.50
N GLN A 297 -33.28 -14.58 35.03
CA GLN A 297 -34.36 -13.77 35.57
C GLN A 297 -35.13 -13.12 34.42
N GLY A 298 -36.46 -13.23 34.47
CA GLY A 298 -37.34 -12.45 33.60
C GLY A 298 -37.43 -11.02 34.08
N THR A 299 -37.22 -10.06 33.18
CA THR A 299 -37.46 -8.64 33.47
C THR A 299 -38.94 -8.40 33.20
N ARG A 300 -39.73 -8.18 34.26
CA ARG A 300 -41.16 -7.86 34.14
C ARG A 300 -41.37 -6.47 33.57
#